data_AF-A0A1E1VZ39-F1
#
_entry.id   AF-A0A1E1VZ39-F1
#
_cell.length_a   1.000
_cell.length_b   1.000
_cell.length_c   1.000
_cell.angle_alpha   90.00
_cell.angle_beta   90.00
_cell.angle_gamma   90.00
#
_symmetry.space_group_name_H-M   'P 1'
#
loop_
_entity.id
_entity.type
_entity.pdbx_description
1 polymer ?
#
loop_
_entity_poly.entity_id
_entity_poly.type
_entity_poly.pdbx_seq_one_letter_code
_entity_poly.pdbx_strand_id
1 'polypeptide(L)'
;IKLIFDYFLLVFATLQLRVFGIEKTHGDSYSGGSNSEDIGKDWETPHFSNPVPDFLGFVGTWLDVLKRMVFLGMLWVTLAIMFMTGTNRVNLFSMGYLIGSFIFLWQGTDFYLLPKDAILQWWSWLLRYNVTVVVIKTLLQIPGCIFGAVMQEHACWLVQLLGIGCVDKFAGGNIARFIKMDYVKVPLGYKASLASLSFLFLPFSLLYLRCTRLRKNVRRRHVTDAALL
;
A
#
# COMPACT_ATOMS: atom_id res chain seq x y z
N ILE A 1 2.99 -15.44 22.96
CA ILE A 1 2.42 -14.30 22.18
C ILE A 1 3.20 -14.05 20.88
N LYS A 2 4.54 -14.01 20.85
CA LYS A 2 5.31 -13.72 19.61
C LYS A 2 5.03 -14.68 18.44
N LEU A 3 4.95 -15.99 18.70
CA LEU A 3 4.60 -17.01 17.69
C LEU A 3 3.15 -16.95 17.18
N ILE A 4 2.26 -16.21 17.86
CA ILE A 4 0.85 -16.16 17.46
C ILE A 4 0.70 -15.47 16.11
N PHE A 5 1.51 -14.44 15.84
CA PHE A 5 1.50 -13.75 14.54
C PHE A 5 1.99 -14.66 13.42
N ASP A 6 3.05 -15.44 13.66
CA ASP A 6 3.57 -16.41 12.69
C ASP A 6 2.56 -17.54 12.42
N TYR A 7 1.85 -17.98 13.46
CA TYR A 7 0.75 -18.94 13.32
C TYR A 7 -0.37 -18.38 12.43
N PHE A 8 -0.85 -17.15 12.67
CA PHE A 8 -1.87 -16.53 11.81
C PHE A 8 -1.38 -16.31 10.39
N LEU A 9 -0.12 -15.92 10.19
CA LEU A 9 0.50 -15.80 8.87
C LEU A 9 0.45 -17.14 8.13
N LEU A 10 0.81 -18.23 8.81
CA LEU A 10 0.73 -19.58 8.24
C LEU A 10 -0.71 -19.98 7.92
N VAL A 11 -1.67 -19.66 8.78
CA VAL A 11 -3.10 -19.90 8.52
C VAL A 11 -3.55 -19.14 7.26
N PHE A 12 -3.21 -17.86 7.12
CA PHE A 12 -3.55 -17.11 5.91
C PHE A 12 -2.86 -17.66 4.65
N ALA A 13 -1.58 -18.07 4.75
CA ALA A 13 -0.85 -18.66 3.63
C ALA A 13 -1.46 -19.99 3.17
N THR A 14 -1.86 -20.85 4.11
CA THR A 14 -2.51 -22.13 3.80
C THR A 14 -3.92 -21.95 3.23
N LEU A 15 -4.68 -20.98 3.72
CA LEU A 15 -5.98 -20.61 3.12
C LEU A 15 -5.79 -20.06 1.70
N GLN A 16 -4.81 -19.20 1.47
CA GLN A 16 -4.52 -18.68 0.13
C GLN A 16 -4.10 -19.79 -0.84
N LEU A 17 -3.28 -20.75 -0.39
CA LEU A 17 -2.91 -21.91 -1.18
C LEU A 17 -4.13 -22.76 -1.57
N ARG A 18 -5.09 -22.91 -0.66
CA ARG A 18 -6.37 -23.59 -0.96
C ARG A 18 -7.16 -22.85 -2.04
N VAL A 19 -7.21 -21.52 -1.99
CA VAL A 19 -7.87 -20.70 -3.03
C VAL A 19 -7.20 -20.91 -4.39
N PHE A 20 -5.87 -20.87 -4.46
CA PHE A 20 -5.14 -21.17 -5.70
C PHE A 20 -5.37 -22.60 -6.22
N GLY A 21 -5.54 -23.57 -5.30
CA GLY A 21 -5.95 -24.93 -5.67
C GLY A 21 -7.33 -24.96 -6.33
N ILE A 22 -8.31 -24.23 -5.76
CA ILE A 22 -9.66 -24.11 -6.34
C ILE A 22 -9.61 -23.43 -7.71
N GLU A 23 -8.87 -22.33 -7.84
CA GLU A 23 -8.69 -21.61 -9.12
C GLU A 23 -8.08 -22.53 -10.18
N LYS A 24 -7.07 -23.34 -9.82
CA LYS A 24 -6.44 -24.28 -10.75
C LYS A 24 -7.39 -25.41 -11.18
N THR A 25 -8.25 -25.90 -10.29
CA THR A 25 -9.15 -27.03 -10.57
C THR A 25 -10.43 -26.61 -11.28
N HIS A 26 -11.06 -25.51 -10.84
CA HIS A 26 -12.39 -25.10 -11.31
C HIS A 26 -12.32 -23.92 -12.29
N GLY A 27 -11.25 -23.12 -12.27
CA GLY A 27 -11.10 -21.94 -13.11
C GLY A 27 -12.34 -21.04 -13.05
N ASP A 28 -12.81 -20.64 -14.23
CA ASP A 28 -13.96 -19.73 -14.39
C ASP A 28 -15.32 -20.39 -14.08
N SER A 29 -15.37 -21.72 -13.91
CA SER A 29 -16.60 -22.44 -13.58
C SER A 29 -16.96 -22.41 -12.09
N TYR A 30 -16.08 -21.85 -11.25
CA TYR A 30 -16.34 -21.68 -9.83
C TYR A 30 -17.42 -20.62 -9.58
N SER A 31 -18.31 -20.84 -8.61
CA SER A 31 -19.42 -19.90 -8.31
C SER A 31 -18.93 -18.50 -7.92
N GLY A 32 -17.68 -18.36 -7.47
CA GLY A 32 -17.05 -17.08 -7.16
C GLY A 32 -16.54 -16.31 -8.38
N GLY A 33 -16.61 -16.88 -9.59
CA GLY A 33 -16.13 -16.28 -10.83
C GLY A 33 -14.62 -16.38 -11.03
N SER A 34 -14.13 -15.66 -12.04
CA SER A 34 -12.70 -15.63 -12.41
C SER A 34 -11.95 -14.57 -11.60
N ASN A 35 -10.80 -14.96 -11.02
CA ASN A 35 -9.83 -14.05 -10.41
C ASN A 35 -8.68 -13.70 -11.37
N SER A 36 -8.89 -13.90 -12.67
CA SER A 36 -7.87 -13.62 -13.69
C SER A 36 -7.41 -12.16 -13.63
N GLU A 37 -6.13 -12.00 -13.84
CA GLU A 37 -5.43 -10.75 -13.67
C GLU A 37 -5.54 -9.86 -14.93
N ASP A 38 -5.96 -10.45 -16.04
CA ASP A 38 -6.08 -9.87 -17.38
C ASP A 38 -7.35 -9.04 -17.60
N ILE A 39 -8.08 -8.76 -16.53
CA ILE A 39 -9.27 -7.90 -16.54
C ILE A 39 -8.89 -6.53 -17.12
N GLY A 40 -9.47 -6.23 -18.27
CA GLY A 40 -9.45 -4.91 -18.87
C GLY A 40 -8.53 -4.67 -20.05
N LYS A 41 -7.82 -5.68 -20.57
CA LYS A 41 -7.15 -5.60 -21.88
C LYS A 41 -8.09 -5.09 -22.98
N ASP A 42 -9.34 -5.53 -22.96
CA ASP A 42 -10.34 -5.18 -23.98
C ASP A 42 -11.18 -3.95 -23.63
N TRP A 43 -10.94 -3.29 -22.50
CA TRP A 43 -11.75 -2.13 -22.08
C TRP A 43 -11.75 -1.03 -23.14
N GLU A 44 -10.67 -0.87 -23.89
CA GLU A 44 -10.55 0.15 -24.94
C GLU A 44 -11.11 -0.28 -26.29
N THR A 45 -11.59 -1.52 -26.41
CA THR A 45 -12.23 -2.01 -27.65
C THR A 45 -13.68 -1.52 -27.76
N PRO A 46 -14.15 -1.16 -28.97
CA PRO A 46 -15.50 -0.63 -29.18
C PRO A 46 -16.62 -1.65 -28.89
N HIS A 47 -16.31 -2.95 -28.85
CA HIS A 47 -17.28 -4.02 -28.62
C HIS A 47 -17.35 -4.50 -27.16
N PHE A 48 -16.55 -3.92 -26.25
CA PHE A 48 -16.53 -4.34 -24.86
C PHE A 48 -17.71 -3.78 -24.06
N SER A 49 -18.61 -4.68 -23.62
CA SER A 49 -19.65 -4.37 -22.64
C SER A 49 -19.14 -4.66 -21.23
N ASN A 50 -19.18 -3.67 -20.34
CA ASN A 50 -18.76 -3.86 -18.96
C ASN A 50 -19.75 -4.79 -18.24
N PRO A 51 -19.32 -5.93 -17.67
CA PRO A 51 -20.23 -6.85 -16.97
C PRO A 51 -20.81 -6.25 -15.69
N VAL A 52 -20.17 -5.21 -15.13
CA VAL A 52 -20.61 -4.52 -13.92
C VAL A 52 -21.35 -3.22 -14.29
N PRO A 53 -22.57 -2.97 -13.77
CA PRO A 53 -23.28 -1.72 -14.01
C PRO A 53 -22.55 -0.52 -13.40
N ASP A 54 -22.73 0.68 -13.99
CA ASP A 54 -22.09 1.91 -13.52
C ASP A 54 -22.71 2.40 -12.19
N PHE A 55 -22.15 1.93 -11.08
CA PHE A 55 -22.50 2.35 -9.72
C PHE A 55 -21.89 3.72 -9.32
N LEU A 56 -20.98 4.28 -10.13
CA LEU A 56 -20.36 5.59 -9.87
C LEU A 56 -21.22 6.73 -10.42
N GLY A 57 -21.82 6.53 -11.59
CA GLY A 57 -22.71 7.49 -12.24
C GLY A 57 -24.15 7.43 -11.75
N PHE A 58 -24.67 6.22 -11.52
CA PHE A 58 -26.06 6.01 -11.12
C PHE A 58 -26.11 5.25 -9.79
N VAL A 59 -26.50 5.95 -8.74
CA VAL A 59 -26.61 5.38 -7.39
C VAL A 59 -28.07 5.06 -7.11
N GLY A 60 -28.44 3.78 -7.26
CA GLY A 60 -29.82 3.32 -7.04
C GLY A 60 -30.05 2.64 -5.69
N THR A 61 -28.99 2.09 -5.08
CA THR A 61 -29.11 1.31 -3.84
C THR A 61 -28.17 1.83 -2.75
N TRP A 62 -28.49 1.55 -1.48
CA TRP A 62 -27.59 1.82 -0.34
C TRP A 62 -26.25 1.07 -0.47
N LEU A 63 -26.26 -0.09 -1.12
CA LEU A 63 -25.05 -0.84 -1.45
C LEU A 63 -24.16 -0.04 -2.41
N ASP A 64 -24.74 0.68 -3.38
CA ASP A 64 -23.99 1.53 -4.32
C ASP A 64 -23.43 2.78 -3.66
N VAL A 65 -24.14 3.34 -2.67
CA VAL A 65 -23.61 4.42 -1.80
C VAL A 65 -22.39 3.92 -1.05
N LEU A 66 -22.49 2.77 -0.38
CA LEU A 66 -21.39 2.18 0.39
C LEU A 66 -20.19 1.87 -0.53
N LYS A 67 -20.45 1.21 -1.67
CA LYS A 67 -19.44 0.95 -2.71
C LYS A 67 -18.74 2.24 -3.10
N ARG A 68 -19.48 3.28 -3.49
CA ARG A 68 -18.91 4.57 -3.90
C ARG A 68 -18.04 5.19 -2.82
N MET A 69 -18.49 5.15 -1.56
CA MET A 69 -17.72 5.65 -0.41
C MET A 69 -16.42 4.89 -0.21
N VAL A 70 -16.45 3.55 -0.33
CA VAL A 70 -15.25 2.72 -0.24
C VAL A 70 -14.33 3.00 -1.43
N PHE A 71 -14.82 2.93 -2.67
CA PHE A 71 -13.98 3.06 -3.86
C PHE A 71 -13.30 4.43 -3.99
N LEU A 72 -14.01 5.54 -3.76
CA LEU A 72 -13.38 6.86 -3.81
C LEU A 72 -12.63 7.17 -2.51
N GLY A 73 -13.22 6.84 -1.35
CA GLY A 73 -12.65 7.19 -0.06
C GLY A 73 -11.32 6.50 0.22
N MET A 74 -11.14 5.24 -0.20
CA MET A 74 -9.92 4.48 0.10
C MET A 74 -8.67 5.08 -0.53
N LEU A 75 -8.78 5.71 -1.69
CA LEU A 75 -7.66 6.43 -2.29
C LEU A 75 -7.19 7.57 -1.38
N TRP A 76 -8.12 8.46 -1.01
CA TRP A 76 -7.84 9.61 -0.16
C TRP A 76 -7.32 9.20 1.23
N VAL A 77 -7.87 8.13 1.81
CA VAL A 77 -7.38 7.56 3.07
C VAL A 77 -5.95 7.06 2.91
N THR A 78 -5.63 6.37 1.80
CA THR A 78 -4.27 5.88 1.54
C THR A 78 -3.28 7.03 1.43
N LEU A 79 -3.64 8.11 0.71
CA LEU A 79 -2.82 9.32 0.60
C LEU A 79 -2.64 10.01 1.95
N ALA A 80 -3.69 10.12 2.76
CA ALA A 80 -3.60 10.68 4.11
C ALA A 80 -2.66 9.86 5.01
N ILE A 81 -2.74 8.52 4.96
CA ILE A 81 -1.85 7.63 5.72
C ILE A 81 -0.40 7.78 5.25
N MET A 82 -0.15 7.86 3.93
CA MET A 82 1.20 8.10 3.40
C MET A 82 1.76 9.45 3.86
N PHE A 83 0.94 10.51 3.82
CA PHE A 83 1.34 11.84 4.29
C PHE A 83 1.64 11.84 5.80
N MET A 84 0.78 11.22 6.61
CA MET A 84 1.02 11.05 8.04
C MET A 84 2.28 10.22 8.32
N THR A 85 2.55 9.19 7.53
CA THR A 85 3.77 8.38 7.64
C THR A 85 5.02 9.21 7.34
N GLY A 86 4.96 10.07 6.32
CA GLY A 86 6.03 10.98 5.93
C GLY A 86 6.31 12.10 6.96
N THR A 87 5.28 12.61 7.63
CA THR A 87 5.42 13.68 8.64
C THR A 87 5.78 13.16 10.04
N ASN A 88 5.53 11.86 10.34
CA ASN A 88 5.73 11.32 11.69
C ASN A 88 7.20 11.32 12.14
N ARG A 89 8.14 11.16 11.21
CA ARG A 89 9.59 11.08 11.50
C ARG A 89 10.35 11.86 10.44
N VAL A 90 11.45 12.51 10.82
CA VAL A 90 12.36 13.17 9.87
C VAL A 90 13.48 12.17 9.55
N ASN A 91 13.38 11.48 8.41
CA ASN A 91 14.43 10.61 7.87
C ASN A 91 14.33 10.58 6.33
N LEU A 92 15.37 10.07 5.67
CA LEU A 92 15.40 10.00 4.21
C LEU A 92 14.22 9.21 3.62
N PHE A 93 13.77 8.16 4.31
CA PHE A 93 12.63 7.36 3.86
C PHE A 93 11.29 8.09 4.02
N SER A 94 11.14 8.96 5.02
CA SER A 94 9.93 9.73 5.22
C SER A 94 9.79 10.83 4.17
N MET A 95 10.92 11.38 3.72
CA MET A 95 10.94 12.32 2.60
C MET A 95 10.37 11.70 1.32
N GLY A 96 10.67 10.43 1.02
CA GLY A 96 10.08 9.75 -0.14
C GLY A 96 8.56 9.55 -0.01
N TYR A 97 8.04 9.27 1.19
CA TYR A 97 6.59 9.25 1.43
C TYR A 97 5.94 10.63 1.22
N LEU A 98 6.59 11.71 1.67
CA LEU A 98 6.10 13.08 1.45
C LEU A 98 6.08 13.45 -0.02
N ILE A 99 7.20 13.23 -0.73
CA ILE A 99 7.30 13.51 -2.17
C ILE A 99 6.22 12.75 -2.94
N GLY A 100 6.06 11.45 -2.68
CA GLY A 100 5.00 10.65 -3.30
C GLY A 100 3.61 11.21 -3.01
N SER A 101 3.32 11.53 -1.75
CA SER A 101 2.02 12.10 -1.34
C SER A 101 1.73 13.41 -2.06
N PHE A 102 2.72 14.32 -2.15
CA PHE A 102 2.56 15.58 -2.87
C PHE A 102 2.37 15.41 -4.38
N ILE A 103 3.07 14.46 -5.01
CA ILE A 103 2.88 14.15 -6.43
C ILE A 103 1.42 13.70 -6.69
N PHE A 104 0.88 12.81 -5.86
CA PHE A 104 -0.51 12.36 -6.02
C PHE A 104 -1.54 13.44 -5.66
N LEU A 105 -1.28 14.24 -4.63
CA LEU A 105 -2.13 15.38 -4.29
C LEU A 105 -2.12 16.45 -5.37
N TRP A 106 -0.98 16.68 -6.02
CA TRP A 106 -0.85 17.62 -7.13
C TRP A 106 -1.66 17.17 -8.35
N GLN A 107 -1.59 15.88 -8.69
CA GLN A 107 -2.44 15.31 -9.75
C GLN A 107 -3.93 15.34 -9.38
N GLY A 108 -4.24 15.16 -8.10
CA GLY A 108 -5.60 15.24 -7.56
C GLY A 108 -6.56 14.25 -8.22
N THR A 109 -7.74 14.74 -8.61
CA THR A 109 -8.79 13.89 -9.20
C THR A 109 -8.49 13.51 -10.66
N ASP A 110 -7.59 14.22 -11.33
CA ASP A 110 -7.19 13.87 -12.70
C ASP A 110 -6.42 12.55 -12.75
N PHE A 111 -5.93 12.08 -11.62
CA PHE A 111 -5.33 10.76 -11.49
C PHE A 111 -6.28 9.63 -11.93
N TYR A 112 -7.58 9.76 -11.65
CA TYR A 112 -8.58 8.76 -12.03
C TYR A 112 -8.83 8.69 -13.54
N LEU A 113 -8.39 9.69 -14.32
CA LEU A 113 -8.56 9.75 -15.77
C LEU A 113 -7.40 9.08 -16.53
N LEU A 114 -6.30 8.74 -15.85
CA LEU A 114 -5.17 8.06 -16.47
C LEU A 114 -5.57 6.67 -16.99
N PRO A 115 -4.89 6.16 -18.03
CA PRO A 115 -5.08 4.78 -18.45
C PRO A 115 -4.74 3.85 -17.28
N LYS A 116 -5.51 2.76 -17.16
CA LYS A 116 -5.39 1.77 -16.08
C LYS A 116 -3.96 1.29 -15.87
N ASP A 117 -3.21 1.09 -16.96
CA ASP A 117 -1.86 0.53 -16.90
C ASP A 117 -0.88 1.53 -16.29
N ALA A 118 -1.05 2.82 -16.56
CA ALA A 118 -0.26 3.86 -15.90
C ALA A 118 -0.58 3.89 -14.39
N ILE A 119 -1.86 3.90 -14.02
CA ILE A 119 -2.32 3.88 -12.62
C ILE A 119 -1.72 2.69 -11.85
N LEU A 120 -1.83 1.48 -12.42
CA LEU A 120 -1.27 0.25 -11.82
C LEU A 120 0.25 0.31 -11.70
N GLN A 121 0.94 0.90 -12.69
CA GLN A 121 2.39 1.09 -12.65
C GLN A 121 2.81 2.05 -11.53
N TRP A 122 2.12 3.18 -11.37
CA TRP A 122 2.35 4.13 -10.28
C TRP A 122 2.14 3.48 -8.90
N TRP A 123 1.06 2.71 -8.73
CA TRP A 123 0.82 1.97 -7.48
C TRP A 123 1.87 0.90 -7.22
N SER A 124 2.29 0.18 -8.24
CA SER A 124 3.31 -0.85 -8.12
C SER A 124 4.66 -0.25 -7.71
N TRP A 125 5.00 0.95 -8.22
CA TRP A 125 6.17 1.70 -7.76
C TRP A 125 6.08 2.07 -6.28
N LEU A 126 4.92 2.58 -5.82
CA LEU A 126 4.69 2.88 -4.40
C LEU A 126 4.79 1.65 -3.51
N LEU A 127 4.21 0.52 -3.94
CA LEU A 127 4.26 -0.74 -3.19
C LEU A 127 5.71 -1.22 -3.06
N ARG A 128 6.47 -1.21 -4.17
CA ARG A 128 7.91 -1.56 -4.16
C ARG A 128 8.69 -0.63 -3.22
N TYR A 129 8.44 0.67 -3.27
CA TYR A 129 9.07 1.63 -2.36
C TYR A 129 8.81 1.28 -0.89
N ASN A 130 7.56 1.00 -0.52
CA ASN A 130 7.20 0.62 0.85
C ASN A 130 7.95 -0.63 1.31
N VAL A 131 7.96 -1.69 0.50
CA VAL A 131 8.68 -2.94 0.80
C VAL A 131 10.17 -2.69 0.98
N THR A 132 10.80 -1.94 0.06
CA THR A 132 12.23 -1.58 0.13
C THR A 132 12.57 -0.82 1.40
N VAL A 133 11.74 0.16 1.81
CA VAL A 133 11.95 0.90 3.07
C VAL A 133 11.92 -0.02 4.28
N VAL A 134 10.98 -0.98 4.33
CA VAL A 134 10.92 -1.95 5.43
C VAL A 134 12.15 -2.84 5.44
N VAL A 135 12.51 -3.43 4.30
CA VAL A 135 13.69 -4.29 4.19
C VAL A 135 14.94 -3.54 4.67
N ILE A 136 15.18 -2.34 4.16
CA ILE A 136 16.34 -1.54 4.56
C ILE A 136 16.31 -1.23 6.05
N LYS A 137 15.17 -0.79 6.61
CA LYS A 137 15.06 -0.52 8.06
C LYS A 137 15.28 -1.76 8.91
N THR A 138 14.77 -2.92 8.49
CA THR A 138 15.00 -4.19 9.21
C THR A 138 16.46 -4.61 9.16
N LEU A 139 17.16 -4.40 8.04
CA LEU A 139 18.59 -4.68 7.92
C LEU A 139 19.43 -3.71 8.77
N LEU A 140 19.08 -2.43 8.78
CA LEU A 140 19.76 -1.40 9.58
C LEU A 140 19.52 -1.57 11.10
N GLN A 141 18.49 -2.29 11.49
CA GLN A 141 18.18 -2.54 12.90
C GLN A 141 19.24 -3.40 13.60
N ILE A 142 19.85 -4.35 12.88
CA ILE A 142 20.89 -5.24 13.41
C ILE A 142 22.12 -4.45 13.88
N PRO A 143 22.80 -3.65 13.02
CA PRO A 143 23.93 -2.83 13.45
C PRO A 143 23.49 -1.74 14.43
N GLY A 144 22.26 -1.22 14.33
CA GLY A 144 21.69 -0.26 15.28
C GLY A 144 21.63 -0.77 16.72
N CYS A 145 21.34 -2.06 16.92
CA CYS A 145 21.32 -2.68 18.24
C CYS A 145 22.73 -3.05 18.75
N ILE A 146 23.67 -3.40 17.87
CA ILE A 146 25.03 -3.85 18.27
C ILE A 146 25.99 -2.66 18.47
N PHE A 147 25.95 -1.67 17.57
CA PHE A 147 26.91 -0.56 17.55
C PHE A 147 26.26 0.79 17.87
N GLY A 148 25.12 0.79 18.57
CA GLY A 148 24.33 2.00 18.84
C GLY A 148 25.13 3.14 19.48
N ALA A 149 25.92 2.85 20.52
CA ALA A 149 26.73 3.85 21.22
C ALA A 149 27.83 4.45 20.31
N VAL A 150 28.57 3.60 19.61
CA VAL A 150 29.67 4.00 18.70
C VAL A 150 29.15 4.82 17.51
N MET A 151 27.99 4.45 16.96
CA MET A 151 27.38 5.20 15.85
C MET A 151 26.80 6.55 16.28
N GLN A 152 26.32 6.68 17.51
CA GLN A 152 25.87 7.98 18.04
C GLN A 152 27.06 8.93 18.26
N GLU A 153 28.20 8.40 18.69
CA GLU A 153 29.40 9.20 18.97
C GLU A 153 30.12 9.65 17.68
N HIS A 154 30.28 8.76 16.70
CA HIS A 154 31.06 9.06 15.49
C HIS A 154 30.23 9.37 14.24
N ALA A 155 28.95 8.99 14.21
CA ALA A 155 28.12 9.04 13.01
C ALA A 155 26.66 9.46 13.29
N CYS A 156 26.45 10.43 14.19
CA CYS A 156 25.13 10.91 14.57
C CYS A 156 24.28 11.35 13.35
N TRP A 157 24.92 12.02 12.37
CA TRP A 157 24.26 12.45 11.13
C TRP A 157 23.64 11.28 10.36
N LEU A 158 24.32 10.13 10.32
CA LEU A 158 23.87 8.94 9.60
C LEU A 158 22.69 8.28 10.33
N VAL A 159 22.78 8.21 11.67
CA VAL A 159 21.73 7.65 12.50
C VAL A 159 20.44 8.46 12.38
N GLN A 160 20.54 9.80 12.37
CA GLN A 160 19.39 10.69 12.15
C GLN A 160 18.84 10.59 10.73
N LEU A 161 19.71 10.60 9.71
CA LEU A 161 19.31 10.55 8.31
C LEU A 161 18.54 9.27 7.97
N LEU A 162 19.03 8.12 8.42
CA LEU A 162 18.41 6.82 8.14
C LEU A 162 17.37 6.41 9.19
N GLY A 163 17.33 7.09 10.33
CA GLY A 163 16.45 6.75 11.45
C GLY A 163 16.80 5.40 12.07
N ILE A 164 18.10 5.14 12.29
CA ILE A 164 18.60 3.89 12.86
C ILE A 164 18.27 3.86 14.35
N GLY A 165 17.62 2.79 14.81
CA GLY A 165 17.30 2.61 16.21
C GLY A 165 17.03 1.15 16.53
N CYS A 166 17.31 0.76 17.77
CA CYS A 166 16.98 -0.57 18.26
C CYS A 166 15.56 -0.59 18.83
N VAL A 167 14.84 -1.69 18.60
CA VAL A 167 13.52 -1.93 19.21
C VAL A 167 13.70 -2.94 20.33
N ASP A 168 13.16 -2.64 21.51
CA ASP A 168 13.24 -3.46 22.74
C ASP A 168 12.89 -4.94 22.53
N LYS A 169 12.10 -5.27 21.50
CA LYS A 169 11.70 -6.65 21.19
C LYS A 169 12.86 -7.55 20.76
N PHE A 170 13.92 -6.98 20.19
CA PHE A 170 15.14 -7.68 19.76
C PHE A 170 16.28 -7.58 20.79
N ALA A 171 16.32 -6.50 21.55
CA ALA A 171 17.13 -6.40 22.76
C ALA A 171 16.45 -7.20 23.88
N GLY A 172 16.48 -8.54 23.80
CA GLY A 172 15.98 -9.39 24.87
C GLY A 172 16.55 -8.90 26.20
N GLY A 173 15.71 -8.46 27.13
CA GLY A 173 16.13 -7.68 28.31
C GLY A 173 17.22 -8.37 29.17
N ASN A 174 17.39 -9.68 29.03
CA ASN A 174 18.47 -10.46 29.65
C ASN A 174 19.83 -10.32 28.91
N ILE A 175 19.83 -10.23 27.57
CA ILE A 175 21.04 -10.05 26.76
C ILE A 175 21.56 -8.61 26.89
N ALA A 176 20.66 -7.63 26.93
CA ALA A 176 21.00 -6.22 27.15
C ALA A 176 21.46 -5.90 28.60
N ARG A 177 21.19 -6.79 29.56
CA ARG A 177 21.80 -6.74 30.90
C ARG A 177 23.15 -7.43 30.95
N PHE A 178 23.33 -8.49 30.15
CA PHE A 178 24.57 -9.24 30.05
C PHE A 178 25.66 -8.46 29.30
N ILE A 179 25.26 -7.73 28.26
CA ILE A 179 26.11 -6.75 27.56
C ILE A 179 25.71 -5.39 28.11
N LYS A 180 26.56 -4.77 28.94
CA LYS A 180 26.36 -3.42 29.51
C LYS A 180 26.23 -2.37 28.38
N MET A 181 25.05 -2.27 27.76
CA MET A 181 24.79 -1.35 26.66
C MET A 181 23.74 -0.34 27.09
N ASP A 182 24.21 0.89 27.34
CA ASP A 182 23.34 2.06 27.41
C ASP A 182 22.83 2.35 26.00
N TYR A 183 21.55 2.10 25.76
CA TYR A 183 20.85 2.54 24.56
C TYR A 183 19.73 3.50 24.94
N VAL A 184 19.52 4.51 24.09
CA VAL A 184 18.39 5.42 24.23
C VAL A 184 17.11 4.65 23.92
N LYS A 185 16.30 4.40 24.94
CA LYS A 185 14.93 3.89 24.78
C LYS A 185 14.13 4.87 23.94
N VAL A 186 13.82 4.50 22.70
CA VAL A 186 12.75 5.15 21.96
C VAL A 186 11.46 4.43 22.34
N PRO A 187 10.52 5.06 23.07
CA PRO A 187 9.28 4.42 23.46
C PRO A 187 8.40 4.27 22.21
N LEU A 188 8.62 3.20 21.44
CA LEU A 188 7.65 2.73 20.45
C LEU A 188 6.66 1.82 21.16
N GLY A 189 5.89 2.41 22.08
CA GLY A 189 4.68 1.80 22.59
C GLY A 189 3.71 1.65 21.43
N TYR A 190 3.51 0.42 20.95
CA TYR A 190 2.35 -0.12 20.23
C TYR A 190 1.58 0.79 19.25
N LYS A 191 2.19 1.82 18.67
CA LYS A 191 1.66 2.42 17.44
C LYS A 191 1.89 1.36 16.39
N ALA A 192 0.81 0.76 15.87
CA ALA A 192 0.87 0.16 14.55
C ALA A 192 1.64 1.17 13.70
N SER A 193 2.83 0.79 13.20
CA SER A 193 3.64 1.75 12.46
C SER A 193 2.73 2.29 11.37
N LEU A 194 2.59 3.62 11.22
CA LEU A 194 1.74 4.15 10.15
C LEU A 194 2.16 3.56 8.78
N ALA A 195 3.43 3.17 8.65
CA ALA A 195 3.93 2.34 7.57
C ALA A 195 3.20 0.97 7.45
N SER A 196 2.94 0.26 8.54
CA SER A 196 2.13 -0.98 8.57
C SER A 196 0.69 -0.76 8.08
N LEU A 197 0.11 0.42 8.31
CA LEU A 197 -1.19 0.77 7.72
C LEU A 197 -1.05 0.99 6.21
N SER A 198 0.02 1.63 5.74
CA SER A 198 0.32 1.72 4.30
C SER A 198 0.37 0.34 3.63
N PHE A 199 0.89 -0.69 4.31
CA PHE A 199 0.90 -2.09 3.80
C PHE A 199 -0.48 -2.74 3.72
N LEU A 200 -1.47 -2.26 4.46
CA LEU A 200 -2.84 -2.75 4.35
C LEU A 200 -3.60 -2.02 3.23
N PHE A 201 -3.49 -0.69 3.21
CA PHE A 201 -4.30 0.16 2.33
C PHE A 201 -3.76 0.24 0.89
N LEU A 202 -2.44 0.13 0.67
CA LEU A 202 -1.86 0.16 -0.69
C LEU A 202 -2.20 -1.07 -1.53
N PRO A 203 -2.06 -2.33 -1.05
CA PRO A 203 -2.46 -3.50 -1.84
C PRO A 203 -3.97 -3.56 -2.07
N PHE A 204 -4.74 -3.13 -1.08
CA PHE A 204 -6.20 -3.10 -1.17
C PHE A 204 -6.65 -2.08 -2.22
N SER A 205 -6.11 -0.86 -2.20
CA SER A 205 -6.35 0.14 -3.24
C SER A 205 -5.85 -0.32 -4.62
N LEU A 206 -4.74 -1.05 -4.71
CA LEU A 206 -4.26 -1.63 -5.98
C LEU A 206 -5.24 -2.67 -6.54
N LEU A 207 -5.72 -3.60 -5.70
CA LEU A 207 -6.73 -4.59 -6.11
C LEU A 207 -7.99 -3.89 -6.62
N TYR A 208 -8.40 -2.79 -5.98
CA TYR A 208 -9.54 -2.01 -6.43
C TYR A 208 -9.32 -1.32 -7.78
N LEU A 209 -8.15 -0.70 -7.98
CA LEU A 209 -7.82 -0.07 -9.26
C LEU A 209 -7.75 -1.09 -10.41
N ARG A 210 -7.48 -2.36 -10.10
CA ARG A 210 -7.55 -3.46 -11.06
C ARG A 210 -8.99 -3.84 -11.44
N CYS A 211 -9.92 -3.77 -10.49
CA CYS A 211 -11.32 -4.13 -10.71
C CYS A 211 -12.18 -2.98 -11.27
N THR A 212 -11.76 -1.72 -11.12
CA THR A 212 -12.57 -0.56 -11.53
C THR A 212 -12.07 0.06 -12.83
N ARG A 213 -12.91 0.03 -13.87
CA ARG A 213 -12.76 0.93 -15.01
C ARG A 213 -13.20 2.33 -14.59
N LEU A 214 -12.25 3.15 -14.15
CA LEU A 214 -12.48 4.56 -13.87
C LEU A 214 -12.74 5.29 -15.20
N ARG A 215 -14.03 5.42 -15.53
CA ARG A 215 -14.66 6.38 -16.44
C ARG A 215 -13.74 7.03 -17.51
N LYS A 216 -13.52 6.36 -18.66
CA LYS A 216 -13.07 7.05 -19.90
C LYS A 216 -14.23 7.66 -20.72
N ASN A 217 -15.50 7.35 -20.39
CA ASN A 217 -16.62 7.55 -21.33
C ASN A 217 -17.53 8.77 -21.11
N VAL A 218 -17.07 9.83 -20.44
CA VAL A 218 -17.83 11.09 -20.38
C VAL A 218 -17.14 12.25 -21.11
N ARG A 219 -15.80 12.32 -21.17
CA ARG A 219 -15.10 13.44 -21.83
C ARG A 219 -14.75 13.20 -23.31
N ARG A 220 -14.83 11.97 -23.84
CA ARG A 220 -14.70 11.76 -25.29
C ARG A 220 -15.94 12.19 -26.07
N ARG A 221 -17.14 12.01 -25.51
CA ARG A 221 -18.39 12.44 -26.17
C ARG A 221 -18.43 13.96 -26.40
N HIS A 222 -18.04 14.75 -25.40
CA HIS A 222 -18.02 16.22 -25.56
C HIS A 222 -16.95 16.77 -26.49
N VAL A 223 -15.84 16.04 -26.74
CA VAL A 223 -14.79 16.52 -27.67
C VAL A 223 -15.10 16.12 -29.11
N THR A 224 -15.74 14.97 -29.35
CA THR A 224 -16.21 14.61 -30.69
C THR A 224 -17.44 15.41 -31.12
N ASP A 225 -18.31 15.80 -30.20
CA ASP A 225 -19.50 16.61 -30.53
C ASP A 225 -19.15 18.10 -30.75
N ALA A 226 -18.04 18.60 -30.18
CA ALA A 226 -17.55 19.96 -30.40
C ALA A 226 -16.61 20.10 -31.61
N ALA A 227 -16.19 18.99 -32.22
CA ALA A 227 -15.39 18.97 -33.45
C ALA A 227 -16.24 18.74 -34.72
N LEU A 228 -17.57 18.64 -34.55
CA LEU A 228 -18.57 18.46 -35.62
C LEU A 228 -19.53 19.66 -35.75
N LEU A 229 -19.20 20.79 -35.11
CA LEU A 229 -19.80 22.11 -35.31
C LEU A 229 -18.70 23.10 -35.70
#